data_AF-A0A259DL74-F1
#
_entry.id   AF-A0A259DL74-F1
#
_cell.length_a   1.000
_cell.length_b   1.000
_cell.length_c   1.000
_cell.angle_alpha   90.00
_cell.angle_beta   90.00
_cell.angle_gamma   90.00
#
_symmetry.space_group_name_H-M   'P 1'
#
loop_
_entity.id
_entity.type
_entity.pdbx_description
1 polymer ?
#
loop_
_entity_poly.entity_id
_entity_poly.type
_entity_poly.pdbx_seq_one_letter_code
_entity_poly.pdbx_strand_id
1 'polypeptide(L)'
;MKKKVCEWPLFLKRVIKVTGFALVGFIQLPGVELVSSALAQTTTQNSKANKAPQVKQKPVVQKSKQAGLQVKNGSLTQPAKSMSLNPELFKQIEGAPNNQDIANLDYRIQRGCLRRSYNEESLPANLGLDDPSLSDFFKSQTQGFFDRMRGDCIPYALALGSRNRFESLSIMNGPIQDAKTEIWTFTPSAAGSFLIQQDYLRDESKRFTEIQLPLSDVLYDPKKVGDKLPVELVWELNSVIKQIYPEENNALENTNSVVRLIVDFGDKERWAQIWAAEIIDPASGEVFSSAFWVERNDIPGGFYTASGESIERTFWTNPLSYRRISRGVGSVRASSKKAAAPKNGTPVAAPKQRYRTHMGIDYSAPKGTPVFSVATGKVVHLGYSGAFGNLIIIEHPGNYRTYYAHLSGYNVELQVGNEVRRGLEIGYVGSTGRSTGPHLHFELRKDGVYVDPYASKTQLDLWNMRDSDSGLLTREILLLGTPVVN
;
A
#
# COMPACT_ATOMS: atom_id res chain seq x y z
N MET A 1 23.61 -50.71 6.24
CA MET A 1 24.15 -51.08 7.56
C MET A 1 23.65 -50.11 8.63
N LYS A 2 22.61 -50.53 9.38
CA LYS A 2 22.37 -50.39 10.84
C LYS A 2 22.54 -48.99 11.47
N LYS A 3 21.46 -48.20 11.63
CA LYS A 3 20.52 -48.15 12.79
C LYS A 3 21.20 -48.08 14.16
N LYS A 4 21.08 -46.94 14.85
CA LYS A 4 20.97 -46.86 16.31
C LYS A 4 19.83 -45.92 16.68
N VAL A 5 18.92 -46.49 17.47
CA VAL A 5 17.77 -45.90 18.15
C VAL A 5 18.29 -45.31 19.47
N CYS A 6 17.78 -44.17 19.89
CA CYS A 6 17.89 -43.71 21.27
C CYS A 6 16.50 -43.30 21.77
N GLU A 7 16.06 -43.99 22.81
CA GLU A 7 14.82 -43.80 23.54
C GLU A 7 14.94 -42.65 24.57
N TRP A 8 13.81 -41.99 24.80
CA TRP A 8 13.57 -41.07 25.92
C TRP A 8 13.18 -41.83 27.19
N PRO A 9 13.47 -41.30 28.39
CA PRO A 9 12.69 -41.60 29.58
C PRO A 9 11.75 -40.44 29.97
N LEU A 10 10.56 -40.85 30.38
CA LEU A 10 9.49 -40.11 31.05
C LEU A 10 9.79 -39.89 32.56
N PHE A 11 8.94 -39.04 33.17
CA PHE A 11 8.75 -38.73 34.61
C PHE A 11 9.56 -37.51 35.11
N LEU A 12 8.98 -36.48 35.76
CA LEU A 12 8.01 -36.53 36.85
C LEU A 12 7.17 -35.23 36.94
N LYS A 13 5.90 -35.36 37.35
CA LYS A 13 4.97 -34.27 37.70
C LYS A 13 5.41 -33.53 38.96
N ARG A 14 5.21 -32.20 39.03
CA ARG A 14 4.82 -31.54 40.28
C ARG A 14 3.92 -30.33 40.05
N VAL A 15 2.79 -30.40 40.74
CA VAL A 15 1.70 -29.43 40.85
C VAL A 15 2.10 -28.37 41.87
N ILE A 16 1.88 -27.09 41.56
CA ILE A 16 1.76 -26.04 42.58
C ILE A 16 0.42 -25.34 42.36
N LYS A 17 -0.50 -25.60 43.30
CA LYS A 17 -1.70 -24.81 43.56
C LYS A 17 -1.27 -23.64 44.45
N VAL A 18 -1.64 -22.41 44.07
CA VAL A 18 -1.85 -21.33 45.03
C VAL A 18 -3.19 -20.68 44.72
N THR A 19 -4.13 -20.87 45.64
CA THR A 19 -5.40 -20.16 45.77
C THR A 19 -5.23 -19.05 46.81
N GLY A 20 -5.72 -17.84 46.54
CA GLY A 20 -5.80 -16.79 47.55
C GLY A 20 -6.47 -15.51 47.02
N PHE A 21 -7.72 -15.31 47.44
CA PHE A 21 -8.63 -14.18 47.20
C PHE A 21 -8.24 -12.88 47.94
N ALA A 22 -8.77 -11.75 47.45
CA ALA A 22 -9.34 -10.56 48.17
C ALA A 22 -8.90 -9.23 47.51
N LEU A 23 -9.79 -8.50 46.83
CA LEU A 23 -10.72 -7.45 47.30
C LEU A 23 -10.07 -6.05 47.47
N VAL A 24 -10.53 -5.14 46.59
CA VAL A 24 -10.83 -3.70 46.76
C VAL A 24 -9.69 -2.73 47.08
N GLY A 25 -9.56 -1.75 46.19
CA GLY A 25 -8.86 -0.49 46.47
C GLY A 25 -9.10 0.53 45.35
N PHE A 26 -10.24 1.22 45.42
CA PHE A 26 -10.42 2.52 44.76
C PHE A 26 -9.35 3.47 45.32
N ILE A 27 -8.51 4.04 44.47
CA ILE A 27 -7.73 5.23 44.77
C ILE A 27 -8.02 6.24 43.67
N GLN A 28 -8.68 7.31 44.07
CA GLN A 28 -9.06 8.47 43.29
C GLN A 28 -8.36 9.67 43.93
N LEU A 29 -7.55 10.39 43.17
CA LEU A 29 -6.98 11.70 43.50
C LEU A 29 -6.65 12.46 42.19
N PRO A 30 -6.62 13.80 42.19
CA PRO A 30 -7.64 14.58 41.50
C PRO A 30 -7.10 15.51 40.40
N GLY A 31 -8.04 16.08 39.63
CA GLY A 31 -7.91 17.44 39.12
C GLY A 31 -7.63 17.59 37.63
N VAL A 32 -8.68 17.54 36.80
CA VAL A 32 -8.81 18.42 35.63
C VAL A 32 -10.28 18.82 35.53
N GLU A 33 -10.56 20.09 35.82
CA GLU A 33 -11.86 20.71 35.58
C GLU A 33 -12.04 20.92 34.07
N LEU A 34 -13.06 20.30 33.49
CA LEU A 34 -13.60 20.67 32.18
C LEU A 34 -14.86 21.49 32.41
N VAL A 35 -14.73 22.81 32.29
CA VAL A 35 -15.87 23.72 32.25
C VAL A 35 -16.39 23.75 30.80
N SER A 36 -17.50 23.06 30.55
CA SER A 36 -18.26 23.17 29.31
C SER A 36 -19.51 24.00 29.58
N SER A 37 -19.54 25.24 29.09
CA SER A 37 -20.75 26.06 29.04
C SER A 37 -21.41 25.91 27.68
N ALA A 38 -22.51 25.15 27.63
CA ALA A 38 -23.44 25.14 26.51
C ALA A 38 -24.56 26.15 26.76
N LEU A 39 -24.84 27.01 25.78
CA LEU A 39 -26.05 27.82 25.72
C LEU A 39 -26.72 27.57 24.37
N ALA A 40 -27.93 27.02 24.45
CA ALA A 40 -28.84 26.77 23.35
C ALA A 40 -29.76 27.97 23.13
N GLN A 41 -30.19 28.17 21.87
CA GLN A 41 -31.50 28.71 21.46
C GLN A 41 -31.59 28.53 19.93
N THR A 42 -32.28 27.50 19.40
CA THR A 42 -33.73 27.38 19.08
C THR A 42 -34.25 28.19 17.88
N THR A 43 -34.93 27.43 16.99
CA THR A 43 -36.08 27.79 16.12
C THR A 43 -35.79 28.66 14.89
N THR A 44 -36.31 28.41 13.67
CA THR A 44 -37.68 27.96 13.32
C THR A 44 -37.78 27.48 11.86
N GLN A 45 -38.59 26.44 11.65
CA GLN A 45 -39.55 26.09 10.58
C GLN A 45 -39.47 26.77 9.18
N ASN A 46 -39.44 26.03 8.05
CA ASN A 46 -40.46 25.17 7.40
C ASN A 46 -41.33 25.93 6.36
N SER A 47 -41.21 25.63 5.05
CA SER A 47 -42.37 25.65 4.11
C SER A 47 -42.05 24.99 2.77
N LYS A 48 -42.92 24.04 2.40
CA LYS A 48 -43.02 23.30 1.14
C LYS A 48 -43.64 24.15 0.01
N ALA A 49 -43.34 23.81 -1.26
CA ALA A 49 -44.29 23.16 -2.20
C ALA A 49 -44.23 23.64 -3.68
N ASN A 50 -44.03 22.65 -4.55
CA ASN A 50 -44.80 22.31 -5.76
C ASN A 50 -44.69 23.04 -7.12
N LYS A 51 -44.34 22.19 -8.10
CA LYS A 51 -44.97 21.89 -9.41
C LYS A 51 -44.63 22.71 -10.66
N ALA A 52 -44.08 21.96 -11.63
CA ALA A 52 -44.04 22.17 -13.08
C ALA A 52 -45.48 22.11 -13.71
N PRO A 53 -45.72 22.35 -15.03
CA PRO A 53 -45.03 21.77 -16.20
C PRO A 53 -44.90 22.70 -17.43
N GLN A 54 -44.27 22.26 -18.53
CA GLN A 54 -44.72 22.46 -19.94
C GLN A 54 -43.72 21.77 -20.92
N VAL A 55 -44.25 21.33 -22.05
CA VAL A 55 -43.72 20.34 -23.02
C VAL A 55 -43.39 21.00 -24.38
N LYS A 56 -42.59 20.32 -25.22
CA LYS A 56 -42.39 20.39 -26.71
C LYS A 56 -40.96 20.83 -27.09
N GLN A 57 -40.22 20.28 -28.06
CA GLN A 57 -40.40 19.29 -29.13
C GLN A 57 -38.98 18.90 -29.65
N LYS A 58 -38.83 17.69 -30.23
CA LYS A 58 -37.62 17.23 -30.96
C LYS A 58 -37.52 17.86 -32.37
N PRO A 59 -36.33 17.86 -32.98
CA PRO A 59 -36.15 16.96 -34.13
C PRO A 59 -34.80 16.20 -34.18
N VAL A 60 -34.79 15.22 -35.07
CA VAL A 60 -33.81 14.17 -35.37
C VAL A 60 -32.96 14.58 -36.58
N VAL A 61 -31.63 14.36 -36.59
CA VAL A 61 -30.82 14.12 -37.82
C VAL A 61 -29.67 13.14 -37.54
N GLN A 62 -29.27 12.43 -38.59
CA GLN A 62 -28.68 11.09 -38.71
C GLN A 62 -27.14 10.98 -38.67
N LYS A 63 -26.73 9.72 -38.44
CA LYS A 63 -25.44 9.04 -38.66
C LYS A 63 -24.61 9.46 -39.88
N SER A 64 -23.29 9.32 -39.73
CA SER A 64 -22.40 8.82 -40.80
C SER A 64 -21.35 7.83 -40.24
N LYS A 65 -21.20 6.70 -40.95
CA LYS A 65 -20.11 5.72 -40.86
C LYS A 65 -19.06 6.10 -41.89
N GLN A 66 -17.77 5.88 -41.61
CA GLN A 66 -16.78 5.59 -42.65
C GLN A 66 -15.66 4.71 -42.11
N ALA A 67 -15.17 3.83 -42.99
CA ALA A 67 -14.23 2.74 -42.77
C ALA A 67 -13.06 2.85 -43.76
N GLY A 68 -11.92 2.22 -43.44
CA GLY A 68 -10.72 2.04 -44.29
C GLY A 68 -9.49 2.67 -43.63
N LEU A 69 -8.28 2.09 -43.58
CA LEU A 69 -7.61 1.15 -44.48
C LEU A 69 -6.54 0.35 -43.70
N GLN A 70 -6.27 -0.90 -44.12
CA GLN A 70 -5.13 -1.71 -43.67
C GLN A 70 -3.89 -1.39 -44.50
N VAL A 71 -2.70 -1.39 -43.87
CA VAL A 71 -1.41 -1.57 -44.55
C VAL A 71 -0.58 -2.59 -43.76
N LYS A 72 -0.18 -3.67 -44.47
CA LYS A 72 0.85 -4.63 -44.07
C LYS A 72 2.20 -4.14 -44.59
N ASN A 73 3.25 -4.26 -43.78
CA ASN A 73 4.59 -4.61 -44.23
C ASN A 73 5.30 -5.39 -43.13
N GLY A 74 5.85 -6.55 -43.49
CA GLY A 74 6.66 -7.37 -42.60
C GLY A 74 8.14 -7.27 -42.97
N SER A 75 9.03 -7.38 -41.98
CA SER A 75 10.17 -8.30 -41.96
C SER A 75 11.08 -8.02 -40.76
N LEU A 76 11.08 -8.97 -39.83
CA LEU A 76 12.23 -9.55 -39.10
C LEU A 76 13.39 -8.64 -38.66
N THR A 77 13.39 -8.31 -37.37
CA THR A 77 14.56 -8.41 -36.47
C THR A 77 14.04 -8.91 -35.12
N GLN A 78 14.58 -10.03 -34.61
CA GLN A 78 14.17 -10.56 -33.30
C GLN A 78 14.99 -9.90 -32.18
N PRO A 79 14.37 -9.27 -31.17
CA PRO A 79 15.03 -9.04 -29.91
C PRO A 79 14.79 -10.24 -28.97
N ALA A 80 15.80 -10.51 -28.15
CA ALA A 80 15.81 -11.55 -27.13
C ALA A 80 14.54 -11.54 -26.28
N LYS A 81 14.03 -12.74 -25.96
CA LYS A 81 12.92 -12.95 -25.02
C LYS A 81 13.35 -12.52 -23.62
N SER A 82 13.24 -11.23 -23.30
CA SER A 82 13.08 -10.77 -21.93
C SER A 82 11.65 -11.11 -21.47
N MET A 83 11.50 -11.40 -20.18
CA MET A 83 10.19 -11.66 -19.58
C MET A 83 9.35 -10.37 -19.62
N SER A 84 8.67 -10.09 -20.73
CA SER A 84 7.70 -9.01 -20.77
C SER A 84 6.45 -9.45 -20.01
N LEU A 85 6.31 -8.88 -18.81
CA LEU A 85 5.03 -8.78 -18.14
C LEU A 85 4.10 -7.95 -19.04
N ASN A 86 2.84 -8.34 -19.08
CA ASN A 86 1.82 -7.76 -19.96
C ASN A 86 1.74 -6.22 -19.79
N PRO A 87 2.08 -5.40 -20.79
CA PRO A 87 2.02 -3.94 -20.70
C PRO A 87 0.60 -3.40 -20.51
N GLU A 88 -0.44 -4.21 -20.80
CA GLU A 88 -1.84 -3.83 -20.56
C GLU A 88 -2.22 -3.71 -19.08
N LEU A 89 -1.41 -4.22 -18.15
CA LEU A 89 -1.60 -4.02 -16.70
C LEU A 89 -1.03 -2.69 -16.19
N PHE A 90 -0.23 -2.02 -17.02
CA PHE A 90 0.44 -0.74 -16.73
C PHE A 90 -0.13 0.40 -17.57
N LYS A 91 -1.12 0.12 -18.43
CA LYS A 91 -1.91 1.19 -19.03
C LYS A 91 -2.75 1.81 -17.93
N GLN A 92 -2.29 2.96 -17.43
CA GLN A 92 -3.16 4.01 -16.94
C GLN A 92 -4.41 4.02 -17.82
N ILE A 93 -5.59 4.08 -17.21
CA ILE A 93 -6.85 4.19 -17.96
C ILE A 93 -6.72 5.46 -18.81
N GLU A 94 -6.39 5.29 -20.09
CA GLU A 94 -6.06 6.38 -20.99
C GLU A 94 -7.29 7.30 -21.17
N GLY A 95 -7.11 8.54 -20.75
CA GLY A 95 -7.84 9.72 -21.18
C GLY A 95 -6.91 10.92 -20.99
N ALA A 96 -6.69 11.68 -22.06
CA ALA A 96 -5.80 12.84 -22.14
C ALA A 96 -5.90 13.81 -20.92
N PRO A 97 -4.83 14.56 -20.60
CA PRO A 97 -4.75 15.34 -19.37
C PRO A 97 -5.74 16.50 -19.41
N ASN A 98 -6.91 16.26 -18.83
CA ASN A 98 -7.80 17.29 -18.37
C ASN A 98 -7.49 17.53 -16.90
N ASN A 99 -7.78 18.73 -16.39
CA ASN A 99 -7.71 19.14 -14.98
C ASN A 99 -8.51 18.24 -13.98
N GLN A 100 -8.94 17.05 -14.40
CA GLN A 100 -9.62 16.01 -13.64
C GLN A 100 -8.67 14.90 -13.14
N ASP A 101 -7.39 14.84 -13.55
CA ASP A 101 -6.43 13.85 -13.01
C ASP A 101 -6.02 14.11 -11.55
N ILE A 102 -6.48 15.24 -10.97
CA ILE A 102 -6.41 15.53 -9.53
C ILE A 102 -7.55 14.82 -8.77
N ALA A 103 -8.50 14.16 -9.44
CA ALA A 103 -9.76 13.71 -8.84
C ALA A 103 -9.72 12.40 -8.03
N ASN A 104 -8.56 11.77 -7.85
CA ASN A 104 -8.43 10.54 -7.04
C ASN A 104 -7.42 10.65 -5.88
N LEU A 105 -6.86 11.83 -5.65
CA LEU A 105 -6.03 12.09 -4.48
C LEU A 105 -6.92 12.71 -3.39
N ASP A 106 -7.26 11.91 -2.38
CA ASP A 106 -7.93 12.43 -1.17
C ASP A 106 -7.05 13.48 -0.46
N TYR A 107 -5.72 13.44 -0.71
CA TYR A 107 -4.72 14.28 -0.09
C TYR A 107 -3.67 14.78 -1.08
N ARG A 108 -3.20 16.01 -0.86
CA ARG A 108 -2.08 16.64 -1.56
C ARG A 108 -1.04 17.04 -0.55
N ILE A 109 0.20 16.60 -0.78
CA ILE A 109 1.32 16.97 0.07
C ILE A 109 2.14 18.09 -0.59
N GLN A 110 2.48 19.09 0.21
CA GLN A 110 3.41 20.15 -0.13
C GLN A 110 4.62 20.03 0.79
N ARG A 111 5.82 20.05 0.23
CA ARG A 111 7.06 20.06 1.01
C ARG A 111 7.98 21.17 0.53
N GLY A 112 8.82 21.68 1.42
CA GLY A 112 9.75 22.74 1.09
C GLY A 112 10.69 23.06 2.24
N CYS A 113 11.55 24.06 2.02
CA CYS A 113 12.39 24.62 3.06
C CYS A 113 12.14 26.12 3.18
N LEU A 114 11.34 26.52 4.18
CA LEU A 114 10.98 27.91 4.37
C LEU A 114 12.20 28.68 4.89
N ARG A 115 12.62 29.74 4.19
CA ARG A 115 13.71 30.60 4.66
C ARG A 115 13.34 31.19 6.01
N ARG A 116 14.32 31.24 6.91
CA ARG A 116 14.13 31.90 8.19
C ARG A 116 13.80 33.38 7.97
N SER A 117 12.76 33.85 8.64
CA SER A 117 12.32 35.26 8.66
C SER A 117 12.10 35.67 10.11
N TYR A 118 11.88 36.95 10.39
CA TYR A 118 11.67 37.45 11.76
C TYR A 118 10.36 36.97 12.45
N ASN A 119 9.56 36.13 11.80
CA ASN A 119 8.26 35.69 12.33
C ASN A 119 7.99 34.21 12.00
N GLU A 120 8.85 33.32 12.49
CA GLU A 120 8.68 31.86 12.36
C GLU A 120 7.35 31.36 12.97
N GLU A 121 6.81 32.08 13.95
CA GLU A 121 5.52 31.78 14.59
C GLU A 121 4.34 31.89 13.62
N SER A 122 4.47 32.63 12.53
CA SER A 122 3.45 32.77 11.47
C SER A 122 3.62 31.76 10.33
N LEU A 123 4.42 30.70 10.54
CA LEU A 123 4.66 29.67 9.53
C LEU A 123 3.36 29.07 8.96
N PRO A 124 2.33 28.69 9.74
CA PRO A 124 1.07 28.19 9.18
C PRO A 124 0.44 29.16 8.17
N ALA A 125 0.36 30.45 8.50
CA ALA A 125 -0.17 31.48 7.61
C ALA A 125 0.69 31.67 6.35
N ASN A 126 2.02 31.60 6.47
CA ASN A 126 2.94 31.65 5.33
C ASN A 126 2.77 30.46 4.36
N LEU A 127 2.26 29.33 4.87
CA LEU A 127 1.90 28.16 4.07
C LEU A 127 0.46 28.24 3.49
N GLY A 128 -0.25 29.35 3.71
CA GLY A 128 -1.62 29.55 3.26
C GLY A 128 -2.67 28.85 4.13
N LEU A 129 -2.35 28.54 5.39
CA LEU A 129 -3.29 27.99 6.36
C LEU A 129 -3.97 29.13 7.12
N ASP A 130 -5.14 29.55 6.63
CA ASP A 130 -5.94 30.64 7.21
C ASP A 130 -6.83 30.15 8.38
N ASP A 131 -6.24 29.49 9.38
CA ASP A 131 -6.94 29.08 10.62
C ASP A 131 -6.31 29.78 11.84
N PRO A 132 -7.03 30.75 12.46
CA PRO A 132 -6.54 31.43 13.66
C PRO A 132 -6.30 30.48 14.83
N SER A 133 -7.13 29.46 15.00
CA SER A 133 -7.03 28.49 16.10
C SER A 133 -5.77 27.65 15.96
N LEU A 134 -5.46 27.23 14.72
CA LEU A 134 -4.21 26.54 14.40
C LEU A 134 -3.01 27.45 14.63
N SER A 135 -3.09 28.70 14.20
CA SER A 135 -2.00 29.67 14.32
C SER A 135 -1.65 29.97 15.77
N ASP A 136 -2.67 30.21 16.61
CA ASP A 136 -2.50 30.44 18.04
C ASP A 136 -1.94 29.20 18.75
N PHE A 137 -2.46 28.01 18.42
CA PHE A 137 -1.95 26.75 18.94
C PHE A 137 -0.48 26.55 18.56
N PHE A 138 -0.16 26.66 17.27
CA PHE A 138 1.19 26.51 16.74
C PHE A 138 2.18 27.46 17.44
N LYS A 139 1.83 28.75 17.52
CA LYS A 139 2.64 29.76 18.22
C LYS A 139 2.86 29.40 19.69
N SER A 140 1.82 28.96 20.39
CA SER A 140 1.94 28.58 21.81
C SER A 140 2.88 27.40 22.04
N GLN A 141 2.86 26.40 21.15
CA GLN A 141 3.66 25.18 21.30
C GLN A 141 5.11 25.40 20.87
N THR A 142 5.36 26.20 19.82
CA THR A 142 6.66 26.29 19.13
C THR A 142 7.66 27.30 19.72
N GLN A 143 7.33 27.98 20.82
CA GLN A 143 8.19 29.03 21.41
C GLN A 143 9.65 28.57 21.60
N GLY A 144 9.87 27.36 22.13
CA GLY A 144 11.23 26.83 22.31
C GLY A 144 11.78 26.05 21.13
N PHE A 145 10.97 25.68 20.14
CA PHE A 145 11.41 24.88 18.99
C PHE A 145 12.37 25.69 18.11
N PHE A 146 12.03 26.95 17.82
CA PHE A 146 12.81 27.79 16.92
C PHE A 146 14.17 28.24 17.50
N ASP A 147 14.31 28.23 18.83
CA ASP A 147 15.60 28.48 19.51
C ASP A 147 16.64 27.39 19.20
N ARG A 148 16.19 26.19 18.80
CA ARG A 148 17.04 25.03 18.50
C ARG A 148 17.23 24.80 17.00
N MET A 149 16.95 25.80 16.15
CA MET A 149 17.10 25.70 14.70
C MET A 149 18.56 25.52 14.27
N ARG A 150 18.78 24.69 13.24
CA ARG A 150 20.09 24.32 12.73
C ARG A 150 20.17 24.42 11.21
N GLY A 151 20.70 25.54 10.73
CA GLY A 151 20.80 25.85 9.30
C GLY A 151 19.89 27.00 8.89
N ASP A 152 19.75 27.18 7.58
CA ASP A 152 19.28 28.45 7.00
C ASP A 152 17.78 28.46 6.65
N CYS A 153 17.10 27.33 6.82
CA CYS A 153 15.68 27.19 6.54
C CYS A 153 15.00 26.19 7.47
N ILE A 154 13.67 26.21 7.49
CA ILE A 154 12.79 25.32 8.24
C ILE A 154 12.17 24.35 7.23
N PRO A 155 12.65 23.09 7.16
CA PRO A 155 12.00 22.07 6.35
C PRO A 155 10.58 21.81 6.88
N TYR A 156 9.63 21.70 5.97
CA TYR A 156 8.24 21.41 6.29
C TYR A 156 7.63 20.44 5.28
N ALA A 157 6.64 19.68 5.75
CA ALA A 157 5.76 18.87 4.93
C ALA A 157 4.32 19.08 5.42
N LEU A 158 3.44 19.51 4.52
CA LEU A 158 2.05 19.88 4.77
C LEU A 158 1.15 18.96 3.96
N ALA A 159 0.26 18.22 4.62
CA ALA A 159 -0.80 17.47 3.98
C ALA A 159 -2.10 18.27 3.99
N LEU A 160 -2.69 18.42 2.81
CA LEU A 160 -3.98 19.04 2.60
C LEU A 160 -4.95 18.01 2.02
N GLY A 161 -6.10 17.84 2.65
CA GLY A 161 -7.16 17.01 2.14
C GLY A 161 -7.97 17.69 1.03
N SER A 162 -9.11 17.08 0.72
CA SER A 162 -10.12 17.66 -0.18
C SER A 162 -10.45 19.11 0.18
N ARG A 163 -10.55 19.97 -0.86
CA ARG A 163 -10.83 21.42 -0.73
C ARG A 163 -9.80 22.19 0.11
N ASN A 164 -8.54 21.76 0.12
CA ASN A 164 -7.46 22.35 0.92
C ASN A 164 -7.74 22.33 2.44
N ARG A 165 -8.49 21.34 2.93
CA ARG A 165 -8.63 21.13 4.38
C ARG A 165 -7.26 20.77 4.97
N PHE A 166 -6.90 21.40 6.08
CA PHE A 166 -5.68 21.06 6.82
C PHE A 166 -5.79 19.66 7.44
N GLU A 167 -4.81 18.79 7.18
CA GLU A 167 -4.75 17.41 7.72
C GLU A 167 -3.54 17.20 8.62
N SER A 168 -2.36 17.67 8.21
CA SER A 168 -1.18 17.64 9.05
C SER A 168 -0.10 18.59 8.57
N LEU A 169 0.73 19.06 9.51
CA LEU A 169 1.94 19.82 9.22
C LEU A 169 3.07 19.23 10.06
N SER A 170 4.13 18.78 9.41
CA SER A 170 5.38 18.43 10.07
C SER A 170 6.42 19.51 9.78
N ILE A 171 7.21 19.86 10.80
CA ILE A 171 8.35 20.78 10.69
C ILE A 171 9.59 20.14 11.30
N MET A 172 10.76 20.45 10.77
CA MET A 172 12.05 19.95 11.25
C MET A 172 12.93 21.10 11.72
N ASN A 173 13.73 20.89 12.77
CA ASN A 173 14.61 21.91 13.37
C ASN A 173 15.84 22.26 12.51
N GLY A 174 15.71 22.24 11.19
CA GLY A 174 16.75 22.57 10.22
C GLY A 174 16.94 21.49 9.14
N PRO A 175 17.61 21.79 8.01
CA PRO A 175 17.82 20.84 6.91
C PRO A 175 18.85 19.73 7.21
N ILE A 176 19.60 19.85 8.30
CA ILE A 176 20.63 18.88 8.68
C ILE A 176 19.96 17.70 9.40
N GLN A 177 20.06 16.50 8.83
CA GLN A 177 19.58 15.25 9.41
C GLN A 177 20.72 14.54 10.18
N ASP A 178 20.68 14.58 11.52
CA ASP A 178 21.58 13.83 12.40
C ASP A 178 20.92 13.52 13.76
N ALA A 179 21.69 13.01 14.73
CA ALA A 179 21.20 12.66 16.05
C ALA A 179 20.63 13.84 16.89
N LYS A 180 20.68 15.09 16.42
CA LYS A 180 20.05 16.25 17.08
C LYS A 180 18.84 16.77 16.30
N THR A 181 18.43 16.07 15.25
CA THR A 181 17.23 16.42 14.49
C THR A 181 15.98 16.15 15.31
N GLU A 182 15.09 17.13 15.32
CA GLU A 182 13.81 17.16 16.02
C GLU A 182 12.72 17.47 14.98
N ILE A 183 11.67 16.64 14.94
CA ILE A 183 10.51 16.80 14.06
C ILE A 183 9.26 16.97 14.92
N TRP A 184 8.49 18.01 14.63
CA TRP A 184 7.22 18.27 15.30
C TRP A 184 6.09 18.16 14.29
N THR A 185 5.14 17.28 14.58
CA THR A 185 3.99 16.99 13.71
C THR A 185 2.70 17.45 14.37
N PHE A 186 1.97 18.32 13.68
CA PHE A 186 0.70 18.89 14.07
C PHE A 186 -0.43 18.21 13.32
N THR A 187 -1.47 17.77 14.02
CA THR A 187 -2.65 17.11 13.44
C THR A 187 -3.95 17.60 14.09
N PRO A 188 -5.09 17.63 13.38
CA PRO A 188 -6.39 17.85 13.99
C PRO A 188 -6.76 16.75 15.00
N SER A 189 -7.40 17.15 16.09
CA SER A 189 -8.00 16.26 17.07
C SER A 189 -9.48 16.00 16.75
N ALA A 190 -9.99 14.84 17.13
CA ALA A 190 -11.43 14.54 17.07
C ALA A 190 -12.30 15.51 17.89
N ALA A 191 -11.72 16.20 18.88
CA ALA A 191 -12.39 17.21 19.70
C ALA A 191 -12.46 18.61 19.04
N GLY A 192 -11.90 18.77 17.83
CA GLY A 192 -11.84 20.06 17.13
C GLY A 192 -10.67 20.96 17.56
N SER A 193 -9.75 20.44 18.40
CA SER A 193 -8.46 21.07 18.71
C SER A 193 -7.34 20.52 17.83
N PHE A 194 -6.07 20.74 18.20
CA PHE A 194 -4.91 20.16 17.55
C PHE A 194 -4.09 19.29 18.52
N LEU A 195 -3.35 18.34 17.97
CA LEU A 195 -2.39 17.49 18.66
C LEU A 195 -0.99 17.80 18.13
N ILE A 196 0.01 17.60 18.99
CA ILE A 196 1.42 17.69 18.63
C ILE A 196 2.13 16.39 19.00
N GLN A 197 2.90 15.87 18.05
CA GLN A 197 3.83 14.78 18.26
C GLN A 197 5.26 15.30 18.06
N GLN A 198 6.16 14.97 18.98
CA GLN A 198 7.56 15.37 18.95
C GLN A 198 8.43 14.14 18.80
N ASP A 199 9.26 14.11 17.77
CA ASP A 199 10.12 12.99 17.41
C ASP A 199 11.58 13.43 17.30
N TYR A 200 12.49 12.56 17.74
CA TYR A 200 13.94 12.80 17.72
C TYR A 200 14.67 11.74 16.90
N LEU A 201 15.44 12.16 15.89
CA LEU A 201 16.15 11.23 15.00
C LEU A 201 17.24 10.42 15.73
N ARG A 202 17.73 10.86 16.89
CA ARG A 202 18.69 10.09 17.71
C ARG A 202 18.20 8.67 18.02
N ASP A 203 16.90 8.54 18.26
CA ASP A 203 16.29 7.30 18.69
C ASP A 203 16.10 6.36 17.48
N GLU A 204 15.89 6.91 16.30
CA GLU A 204 15.61 6.14 15.07
C GLU A 204 16.84 5.88 14.19
N SER A 205 17.80 6.80 14.15
CA SER A 205 19.03 6.71 13.34
C SER A 205 19.89 5.48 13.63
N LYS A 206 19.72 4.85 14.80
CA LYS A 206 20.39 3.58 15.13
C LYS A 206 19.82 2.38 14.40
N ARG A 207 18.59 2.49 13.87
CA ARG A 207 17.86 1.40 13.20
C ARG A 207 18.00 1.48 11.69
N PHE A 208 18.09 2.68 11.13
CA PHE A 208 18.06 2.90 9.70
C PHE A 208 19.44 2.85 9.07
N THR A 209 19.53 2.17 7.94
CA THR A 209 20.71 2.14 7.07
C THR A 209 20.35 2.71 5.71
N GLU A 210 21.16 3.65 5.23
CA GLU A 210 21.06 4.16 3.87
C GLU A 210 21.84 3.28 2.90
N ILE A 211 21.22 2.91 1.78
CA ILE A 211 21.83 2.13 0.71
C ILE A 211 21.54 2.80 -0.62
N GLN A 212 22.54 2.84 -1.51
CA GLN A 212 22.36 3.31 -2.88
C GLN A 212 22.64 2.18 -3.86
N LEU A 213 21.73 2.01 -4.83
CA LEU A 213 21.76 0.98 -5.86
C LEU A 213 21.57 1.61 -7.25
N PRO A 214 22.24 1.13 -8.30
CA PRO A 214 21.93 1.56 -9.66
C PRO A 214 20.48 1.26 -10.02
N LEU A 215 19.77 2.21 -10.64
CA LEU A 215 18.37 2.03 -11.03
C LEU A 215 18.18 0.82 -11.97
N SER A 216 19.11 0.63 -12.90
CA SER A 216 19.11 -0.49 -13.84
C SER A 216 19.22 -1.86 -13.15
N ASP A 217 20.06 -1.97 -12.12
CA ASP A 217 20.20 -3.21 -11.34
C ASP A 217 18.89 -3.52 -10.59
N VAL A 218 18.25 -2.50 -10.01
CA VAL A 218 16.95 -2.67 -9.33
C VAL A 218 15.85 -3.13 -10.29
N LEU A 219 15.80 -2.59 -11.50
CA LEU A 219 14.76 -2.91 -12.48
C LEU A 219 14.96 -4.27 -13.17
N TYR A 220 16.21 -4.63 -13.49
CA TYR A 220 16.50 -5.74 -14.42
C TYR A 220 17.43 -6.82 -13.86
N ASP A 221 18.21 -6.57 -12.81
CA ASP A 221 19.16 -7.53 -12.23
C ASP A 221 18.96 -7.74 -10.71
N PRO A 222 17.89 -8.46 -10.32
CA PRO A 222 17.58 -8.69 -8.91
C PRO A 222 18.67 -9.48 -8.16
N LYS A 223 19.60 -10.15 -8.86
CA LYS A 223 20.68 -10.90 -8.20
C LYS A 223 21.67 -9.95 -7.54
N LYS A 224 22.10 -8.91 -8.24
CA LYS A 224 23.01 -7.89 -7.67
C LYS A 224 22.39 -7.14 -6.50
N VAL A 225 21.07 -6.96 -6.52
CA VAL A 225 20.33 -6.35 -5.40
C VAL A 225 20.31 -7.30 -4.20
N GLY A 226 20.11 -8.61 -4.44
CA GLY A 226 20.10 -9.65 -3.40
C GLY A 226 21.42 -9.82 -2.66
N ASP A 227 22.55 -9.36 -3.22
CA ASP A 227 23.83 -9.32 -2.51
C ASP A 227 23.86 -8.26 -1.38
N LYS A 228 22.98 -7.26 -1.44
CA LYS A 228 22.90 -6.13 -0.51
C LYS A 228 21.63 -6.11 0.34
N LEU A 229 20.56 -6.76 -0.11
CA LEU A 229 19.26 -6.79 0.55
C LEU A 229 18.77 -8.23 0.72
N PRO A 230 18.08 -8.55 1.84
CA PRO A 230 17.34 -9.80 1.98
C PRO A 230 16.39 -10.02 0.80
N VAL A 231 16.25 -11.28 0.38
CA VAL A 231 15.49 -11.66 -0.83
C VAL A 231 14.04 -11.17 -0.80
N GLU A 232 13.45 -11.09 0.39
CA GLU A 232 12.08 -10.61 0.62
C GLU A 232 11.94 -9.11 0.27
N LEU A 233 13.00 -8.32 0.51
CA LEU A 233 13.04 -6.90 0.18
C LEU A 233 13.30 -6.65 -1.31
N VAL A 234 14.00 -7.56 -2.00
CA VAL A 234 14.30 -7.38 -3.43
C VAL A 234 13.03 -7.29 -4.27
N TRP A 235 12.05 -8.14 -4.00
CA TRP A 235 10.77 -8.12 -4.71
C TRP A 235 9.95 -6.88 -4.37
N GLU A 236 9.89 -6.52 -3.10
CA GLU A 236 9.19 -5.32 -2.62
C GLU A 236 9.78 -4.07 -3.27
N LEU A 237 11.11 -3.94 -3.24
CA LEU A 237 11.84 -2.85 -3.86
C LEU A 237 11.54 -2.73 -5.35
N ASN A 238 11.69 -3.82 -6.11
CA ASN A 238 11.43 -3.81 -7.55
C ASN A 238 9.99 -3.35 -7.86
N SER A 239 9.03 -3.76 -7.03
CA SER A 239 7.63 -3.43 -7.18
C SER A 239 7.35 -1.96 -6.84
N VAL A 240 7.95 -1.42 -5.77
CA VAL A 240 7.88 0.01 -5.40
C VAL A 240 8.47 0.86 -6.52
N ILE A 241 9.69 0.57 -6.96
CA ILE A 241 10.39 1.38 -7.97
C ILE A 241 9.65 1.40 -9.29
N LYS A 242 9.11 0.27 -9.75
CA LYS A 242 8.30 0.23 -10.98
C LYS A 242 7.05 1.10 -10.91
N GLN A 243 6.44 1.23 -9.72
CA GLN A 243 5.20 1.97 -9.53
C GLN A 243 5.44 3.48 -9.42
N ILE A 244 6.60 3.90 -8.94
CA ILE A 244 7.00 5.32 -8.89
C ILE A 244 7.89 5.73 -10.06
N TYR A 245 8.20 4.82 -10.98
CA TYR A 245 9.03 5.11 -12.14
C TYR A 245 8.25 6.07 -13.07
N PRO A 246 8.78 7.26 -13.37
CA PRO A 246 8.06 8.23 -14.19
C PRO A 246 8.03 7.77 -15.66
N GLU A 247 6.83 7.45 -16.17
CA GLU A 247 6.63 6.93 -17.54
C GLU A 247 7.04 7.92 -18.64
N GLU A 248 6.94 9.22 -18.36
CA GLU A 248 7.27 10.29 -19.32
C GLU A 248 8.79 10.40 -19.58
N ASN A 249 9.61 9.85 -18.68
CA ASN A 249 11.07 9.93 -18.73
C ASN A 249 11.68 8.58 -19.12
N ASN A 250 11.32 8.06 -20.30
CA ASN A 250 12.00 6.91 -20.94
C ASN A 250 13.53 7.10 -21.11
N ALA A 251 14.07 8.28 -20.78
CA ALA A 251 15.49 8.58 -20.75
C ALA A 251 16.20 8.18 -19.44
N LEU A 252 15.48 7.93 -18.33
CA LEU A 252 16.11 7.57 -17.03
C LEU A 252 16.83 6.23 -17.07
N GLU A 253 16.45 5.33 -17.98
CA GLU A 253 17.17 4.06 -18.19
C GLU A 253 18.61 4.28 -18.72
N ASN A 254 18.84 5.43 -19.39
CA ASN A 254 20.14 5.81 -19.95
C ASN A 254 20.90 6.81 -19.05
N THR A 255 20.33 7.24 -17.93
CA THR A 255 21.02 8.11 -16.98
C THR A 255 21.70 7.28 -15.89
N ASN A 256 22.69 7.87 -15.22
CA ASN A 256 23.40 7.23 -14.12
C ASN A 256 22.60 7.31 -12.80
N SER A 257 21.26 7.27 -12.89
CA SER A 257 20.35 7.43 -11.76
C SER A 257 20.51 6.28 -10.77
N VAL A 258 20.36 6.61 -9.49
CA VAL A 258 20.45 5.65 -8.40
C VAL A 258 19.16 5.63 -7.61
N VAL A 259 18.87 4.47 -7.03
CA VAL A 259 17.82 4.29 -6.05
C VAL A 259 18.46 4.44 -4.67
N ARG A 260 18.07 5.49 -3.96
CA ARG A 260 18.40 5.71 -2.54
C ARG A 260 17.35 5.03 -1.69
N LEU A 261 17.80 4.19 -0.75
CA LEU A 261 16.94 3.41 0.13
C LEU A 261 17.27 3.69 1.57
N ILE A 262 16.23 3.81 2.38
CA ILE A 262 16.32 3.76 3.84
C ILE A 262 15.70 2.45 4.29
N VAL A 263 16.50 1.61 4.94
CA VAL A 263 16.14 0.25 5.31
C VAL A 263 16.40 0.04 6.80
N ASP A 264 15.43 -0.51 7.52
CA ASP A 264 15.66 -1.16 8.81
C ASP A 264 15.96 -2.63 8.48
N PHE A 265 17.13 -3.16 8.86
CA PHE A 265 17.45 -4.58 8.63
C PHE A 265 16.79 -5.51 9.64
N GLY A 266 16.12 -4.94 10.64
CA GLY A 266 15.49 -5.69 11.71
C GLY A 266 16.50 -6.26 12.69
N ASP A 267 15.98 -7.09 13.58
CA ASP A 267 16.71 -7.81 14.60
C ASP A 267 16.02 -9.17 14.85
N LYS A 268 16.21 -9.77 16.04
CA LYS A 268 15.57 -11.07 16.35
C LYS A 268 14.05 -10.97 16.53
N GLU A 269 13.54 -9.77 16.81
CA GLU A 269 12.14 -9.52 17.13
C GLU A 269 11.42 -8.80 15.99
N ARG A 270 12.16 -8.11 15.12
CA ARG A 270 11.62 -7.31 14.01
C ARG A 270 12.22 -7.76 12.70
N TRP A 271 11.39 -7.94 11.68
CA TRP A 271 11.89 -8.17 10.32
C TRP A 271 12.52 -6.91 9.74
N ALA A 272 13.34 -7.10 8.72
CA ALA A 272 13.79 -5.99 7.87
C ALA A 272 12.59 -5.25 7.26
N GLN A 273 12.71 -3.99 6.83
CA GLN A 273 11.66 -3.22 6.17
C GLN A 273 12.28 -2.08 5.35
N ILE A 274 11.78 -1.85 4.13
CA ILE A 274 12.10 -0.64 3.37
C ILE A 274 11.20 0.48 3.90
N TRP A 275 11.81 1.56 4.38
CA TRP A 275 11.11 2.71 4.94
C TRP A 275 10.99 3.87 3.96
N ALA A 276 11.99 4.06 3.12
CA ALA A 276 11.93 5.03 2.03
C ALA A 276 12.67 4.52 0.80
N ALA A 277 12.17 4.89 -0.37
CA ALA A 277 12.82 4.66 -1.65
C ALA A 277 12.68 5.90 -2.53
N GLU A 278 13.79 6.40 -3.04
CA GLU A 278 13.86 7.58 -3.90
C GLU A 278 14.66 7.26 -5.17
N ILE A 279 14.18 7.69 -6.33
CA ILE A 279 14.96 7.70 -7.56
C ILE A 279 15.61 9.06 -7.66
N ILE A 280 16.94 9.10 -7.59
CA ILE A 280 17.70 10.34 -7.56
C ILE A 280 18.75 10.38 -8.67
N ASP A 281 19.00 11.59 -9.18
CA ASP A 281 20.22 11.86 -9.93
C ASP A 281 21.37 12.10 -8.93
N PRO A 282 22.40 11.23 -8.89
CA PRO A 282 23.49 11.39 -7.95
C PRO A 282 24.35 12.65 -8.21
N ALA A 283 24.29 13.24 -9.41
CA ALA A 283 25.08 14.42 -9.74
C ALA A 283 24.43 15.72 -9.25
N SER A 284 23.12 15.88 -9.50
CA SER A 284 22.37 17.07 -9.08
C SER A 284 21.76 16.96 -7.68
N GLY A 285 21.54 15.75 -7.18
CA GLY A 285 20.74 15.50 -5.98
C GLY A 285 19.23 15.65 -6.20
N GLU A 286 18.80 15.84 -7.46
CA GLU A 286 17.38 15.93 -7.80
C GLU A 286 16.66 14.60 -7.53
N VAL A 287 15.50 14.68 -6.87
CA VAL A 287 14.63 13.53 -6.61
C VAL A 287 13.55 13.48 -7.68
N PHE A 288 13.61 12.49 -8.57
CA PHE A 288 12.61 12.30 -9.63
C PHE A 288 11.29 11.75 -9.09
N SER A 289 11.38 10.78 -8.18
CA SER A 289 10.22 10.19 -7.53
C SER A 289 10.60 9.56 -6.20
N SER A 290 9.63 9.40 -5.31
CA SER A 290 9.86 8.88 -3.97
C SER A 290 8.63 8.18 -3.42
N ALA A 291 8.87 7.18 -2.58
CA ALA A 291 7.86 6.45 -1.81
C ALA A 291 8.34 6.26 -0.36
N PHE A 292 7.41 6.39 0.58
CA PHE A 292 7.63 6.31 2.01
C PHE A 292 6.67 5.29 2.62
N TRP A 293 7.20 4.44 3.49
CA TRP A 293 6.42 3.48 4.26
C TRP A 293 5.75 4.17 5.43
N VAL A 294 4.44 3.98 5.59
CA VAL A 294 3.69 4.40 6.76
C VAL A 294 3.25 3.15 7.51
N GLU A 295 3.81 2.96 8.70
CA GLU A 295 3.41 1.90 9.61
C GLU A 295 2.05 2.23 10.25
N ARG A 296 1.16 1.24 10.33
CA ARG A 296 -0.21 1.41 10.85
C ARG A 296 -0.48 0.36 11.92
N ASN A 297 -1.11 0.77 13.02
CA ASN A 297 -1.27 -0.11 14.19
C ASN A 297 -2.40 -1.14 14.04
N ASP A 298 -3.41 -0.83 13.22
CA ASP A 298 -4.66 -1.58 13.14
C ASP A 298 -4.86 -2.30 11.80
N ILE A 299 -4.14 -1.87 10.78
CA ILE A 299 -4.09 -2.47 9.44
C ILE A 299 -2.62 -2.57 9.01
N PRO A 300 -2.24 -3.45 8.06
CA PRO A 300 -0.90 -3.45 7.50
C PRO A 300 -0.46 -2.06 7.03
N GLY A 301 0.80 -1.72 7.28
CA GLY A 301 1.42 -0.52 6.73
C GLY A 301 1.37 -0.46 5.19
N GLY A 302 1.73 0.68 4.63
CA GLY A 302 1.69 0.88 3.19
C GLY A 302 2.63 1.95 2.67
N PHE A 303 2.97 1.84 1.39
CA PHE A 303 3.76 2.85 0.70
C PHE A 303 2.89 3.96 0.12
N TYR A 304 3.35 5.18 0.33
CA TYR A 304 2.79 6.40 -0.21
C TYR A 304 3.86 7.23 -0.91
N THR A 305 3.53 7.87 -2.02
CA THR A 305 4.44 8.79 -2.69
C THR A 305 4.62 10.08 -1.88
N ALA A 306 5.65 10.87 -2.18
CA ALA A 306 5.79 12.20 -1.58
C ALA A 306 4.62 13.16 -1.87
N SER A 307 3.77 12.87 -2.86
CA SER A 307 2.57 13.67 -3.15
C SER A 307 1.34 13.22 -2.34
N GLY A 308 1.40 12.07 -1.65
CA GLY A 308 0.30 11.50 -0.87
C GLY A 308 -0.47 10.39 -1.59
N GLU A 309 -0.01 9.94 -2.76
CA GLU A 309 -0.65 8.85 -3.50
C GLU A 309 -0.29 7.49 -2.89
N SER A 310 -1.28 6.64 -2.67
CA SER A 310 -1.07 5.27 -2.22
C SER A 310 -0.71 4.37 -3.40
N ILE A 311 0.38 3.61 -3.27
CA ILE A 311 0.80 2.64 -4.29
C ILE A 311 0.45 1.19 -3.90
N GLU A 312 -0.29 1.00 -2.81
CA GLU A 312 -0.53 -0.30 -2.18
C GLU A 312 -1.41 -1.26 -2.98
N ARG A 313 -2.36 -0.74 -3.77
CA ARG A 313 -3.32 -1.58 -4.51
C ARG A 313 -2.65 -2.63 -5.39
N THR A 314 -1.51 -2.29 -5.98
CA THR A 314 -0.73 -3.18 -6.85
C THR A 314 -0.07 -4.32 -6.07
N PHE A 315 0.37 -4.09 -4.82
CA PHE A 315 1.02 -5.11 -3.98
C PHE A 315 0.05 -6.18 -3.52
N TRP A 316 -1.15 -5.77 -3.10
CA TRP A 316 -2.22 -6.68 -2.65
C TRP A 316 -2.81 -7.56 -3.76
N THR A 317 -2.47 -7.29 -5.01
CA THR A 317 -2.95 -8.00 -6.19
C THR A 317 -1.84 -8.70 -6.97
N ASN A 318 -0.65 -8.84 -6.38
CA ASN A 318 0.48 -9.47 -7.06
C ASN A 318 1.26 -10.46 -6.16
N PRO A 319 0.70 -11.64 -5.87
CA PRO A 319 1.34 -12.63 -5.00
C PRO A 319 2.49 -13.42 -5.63
N LEU A 320 2.84 -13.19 -6.91
CA LEU A 320 3.95 -13.88 -7.60
C LEU A 320 4.37 -13.18 -8.90
N SER A 321 5.60 -13.40 -9.38
CA SER A 321 5.97 -13.03 -10.75
C SER A 321 5.25 -13.90 -11.78
N TYR A 322 4.09 -13.46 -12.28
CA TYR A 322 3.22 -14.24 -13.17
C TYR A 322 3.39 -13.89 -14.65
N ARG A 323 3.05 -14.83 -15.55
CA ARG A 323 3.15 -14.60 -17.02
C ARG A 323 1.93 -13.89 -17.60
N ARG A 324 0.73 -14.18 -17.07
CA ARG A 324 -0.55 -13.53 -17.40
C ARG A 324 -1.61 -13.86 -16.34
N ILE A 325 -2.61 -13.00 -16.16
CA ILE A 325 -3.85 -13.35 -15.45
C ILE A 325 -4.66 -14.28 -16.35
N SER A 326 -4.93 -15.52 -15.91
CA SER A 326 -5.71 -16.49 -16.70
C SER A 326 -7.20 -16.22 -16.64
N ARG A 327 -7.71 -15.78 -15.49
CA ARG A 327 -9.12 -15.44 -15.26
C ARG A 327 -9.23 -14.35 -14.20
N GLY A 328 -9.95 -13.29 -14.52
CA GLY A 328 -10.32 -12.24 -13.57
C GLY A 328 -11.52 -12.63 -12.71
N VAL A 329 -11.97 -11.67 -11.91
CA VAL A 329 -13.06 -11.80 -10.94
C VAL A 329 -14.44 -11.76 -11.65
N GLY A 330 -15.43 -12.47 -11.11
CA GLY A 330 -16.83 -12.34 -11.54
C GLY A 330 -17.42 -13.56 -12.27
N SER A 331 -18.40 -13.32 -13.15
CA SER A 331 -19.19 -14.34 -13.87
C SER A 331 -18.35 -15.05 -14.94
N VAL A 332 -17.62 -16.10 -14.57
CA VAL A 332 -16.80 -16.84 -15.53
C VAL A 332 -17.66 -17.87 -16.26
N ARG A 333 -17.49 -17.94 -17.59
CA ARG A 333 -18.12 -18.97 -18.43
C ARG A 333 -17.65 -20.36 -17.96
N ALA A 334 -18.55 -21.16 -17.41
CA ALA A 334 -18.22 -22.52 -17.02
C ALA A 334 -17.81 -23.30 -18.27
N SER A 335 -16.73 -24.08 -18.19
CA SER A 335 -16.27 -24.89 -19.31
C SER A 335 -17.41 -25.82 -19.77
N SER A 336 -18.01 -25.52 -20.93
CA SER A 336 -18.88 -26.46 -21.60
C SER A 336 -18.02 -27.61 -22.08
N LYS A 337 -18.31 -28.86 -21.67
CA LYS A 337 -17.76 -30.04 -22.34
C LYS A 337 -17.99 -29.86 -23.84
N LYS A 338 -16.94 -30.01 -24.65
CA LYS A 338 -17.05 -30.02 -26.12
C LYS A 338 -18.08 -31.12 -26.44
N ALA A 339 -19.25 -30.74 -26.95
CA ALA A 339 -20.26 -31.72 -27.33
C ALA A 339 -19.62 -32.64 -28.38
N ALA A 340 -19.76 -33.97 -28.20
CA ALA A 340 -19.35 -34.91 -29.23
C ALA A 340 -20.08 -34.56 -30.54
N ALA A 341 -19.37 -34.62 -31.68
CA ALA A 341 -19.98 -34.36 -32.97
C ALA A 341 -21.22 -35.25 -33.16
N PRO A 342 -22.36 -34.70 -33.61
CA PRO A 342 -23.58 -35.48 -33.78
C PRO A 342 -23.33 -36.58 -34.81
N LYS A 343 -23.58 -37.84 -34.45
CA LYS A 343 -23.32 -38.96 -35.36
C LYS A 343 -24.36 -39.12 -36.48
N ASN A 344 -25.47 -38.38 -36.52
CA ASN A 344 -26.55 -38.62 -37.50
C ASN A 344 -27.38 -37.36 -37.86
N GLY A 345 -26.76 -36.17 -37.97
CA GLY A 345 -27.44 -34.98 -38.53
C GLY A 345 -28.62 -34.40 -37.74
N THR A 346 -28.89 -34.89 -36.52
CA THR A 346 -29.91 -34.29 -35.64
C THR A 346 -29.36 -33.01 -34.98
N PRO A 347 -30.13 -31.90 -34.97
CA PRO A 347 -29.71 -30.67 -34.33
C PRO A 347 -29.64 -30.87 -32.81
N VAL A 348 -28.41 -30.86 -32.26
CA VAL A 348 -28.19 -30.87 -30.81
C VAL A 348 -28.39 -29.45 -30.30
N ALA A 349 -29.30 -29.26 -29.34
CA ALA A 349 -29.49 -27.97 -28.67
C ALA A 349 -28.14 -27.43 -28.17
N ALA A 350 -27.81 -26.17 -28.50
CA ALA A 350 -26.58 -25.55 -28.05
C ALA A 350 -26.46 -25.68 -26.52
N PRO A 351 -25.31 -26.13 -25.99
CA PRO A 351 -25.16 -26.32 -24.56
C PRO A 351 -25.45 -24.99 -23.84
N LYS A 352 -26.43 -25.00 -22.91
CA LYS A 352 -26.75 -23.84 -22.09
C LYS A 352 -25.47 -23.34 -21.42
N GLN A 353 -25.08 -22.11 -21.75
CA GLN A 353 -23.93 -21.44 -21.17
C GLN A 353 -24.19 -21.23 -19.68
N ARG A 354 -23.46 -21.94 -18.85
CA ARG A 354 -23.53 -21.77 -17.39
C ARG A 354 -22.46 -20.75 -17.01
N TYR A 355 -22.82 -19.73 -16.26
CA TYR A 355 -21.88 -18.82 -15.64
C TYR A 355 -21.64 -19.30 -14.21
N ARG A 356 -20.39 -19.26 -13.76
CA ARG A 356 -20.00 -19.57 -12.40
C ARG A 356 -19.30 -18.35 -11.83
N THR A 357 -19.74 -17.92 -10.65
CA THR A 357 -19.05 -16.86 -9.91
C THR A 357 -17.67 -17.36 -9.48
N HIS A 358 -16.65 -16.63 -9.88
CA HIS A 358 -15.27 -16.83 -9.47
C HIS A 358 -14.93 -15.77 -8.42
N MET A 359 -14.83 -16.20 -7.16
CA MET A 359 -14.57 -15.34 -5.99
C MET A 359 -13.05 -15.23 -5.74
N GLY A 360 -12.29 -14.93 -6.80
CA GLY A 360 -10.83 -14.86 -6.73
C GLY A 360 -10.21 -14.45 -8.07
N ILE A 361 -8.89 -14.33 -8.07
CA ILE A 361 -8.06 -14.05 -9.24
C ILE A 361 -7.23 -15.30 -9.54
N ASP A 362 -7.30 -15.79 -10.79
CA ASP A 362 -6.48 -16.93 -11.22
C ASP A 362 -5.25 -16.44 -11.98
N TYR A 363 -4.07 -16.56 -11.37
CA TYR A 363 -2.78 -16.26 -12.00
C TYR A 363 -2.21 -17.49 -12.69
N SER A 364 -2.06 -17.43 -14.02
CA SER A 364 -1.48 -18.55 -14.78
C SER A 364 0.03 -18.50 -14.67
N ALA A 365 0.59 -19.52 -14.02
CA ALA A 365 2.03 -19.68 -13.87
C ALA A 365 2.43 -21.16 -13.96
N PRO A 366 3.65 -21.48 -14.39
CA PRO A 366 4.17 -22.85 -14.34
C PRO A 366 4.03 -23.48 -12.95
N LYS A 367 3.85 -24.80 -12.90
CA LYS A 367 3.91 -25.53 -11.62
C LYS A 367 5.30 -25.33 -11.01
N GLY A 368 5.35 -25.06 -9.71
CA GLY A 368 6.59 -24.80 -8.98
C GLY A 368 6.98 -23.32 -8.90
N THR A 369 6.28 -22.41 -9.58
CA THR A 369 6.54 -20.97 -9.42
C THR A 369 6.34 -20.56 -7.95
N PRO A 370 7.30 -19.86 -7.32
CA PRO A 370 7.14 -19.34 -5.96
C PRO A 370 5.92 -18.44 -5.80
N VAL A 371 5.28 -18.53 -4.63
CA VAL A 371 4.15 -17.70 -4.20
C VAL A 371 4.55 -17.00 -2.92
N PHE A 372 4.27 -15.71 -2.84
CA PHE A 372 4.68 -14.84 -1.75
C PHE A 372 3.47 -14.29 -0.98
N SER A 373 3.65 -14.02 0.32
CA SER A 373 2.67 -13.28 1.10
C SER A 373 2.59 -11.83 0.61
N VAL A 374 1.37 -11.31 0.38
CA VAL A 374 1.19 -9.93 -0.12
C VAL A 374 1.31 -8.88 0.98
N ALA A 375 1.19 -9.31 2.25
CA ALA A 375 1.26 -8.44 3.41
C ALA A 375 1.70 -9.21 4.66
N THR A 376 2.14 -8.48 5.67
CA THR A 376 2.44 -9.05 6.98
C THR A 376 1.17 -9.60 7.64
N GLY A 377 1.26 -10.76 8.28
CA GLY A 377 0.12 -11.42 8.90
C GLY A 377 0.50 -12.73 9.58
N LYS A 378 -0.50 -13.54 9.89
CA LYS A 378 -0.37 -14.83 10.57
C LYS A 378 -1.02 -15.94 9.78
N VAL A 379 -0.34 -17.07 9.64
CA VAL A 379 -0.89 -18.26 8.99
C VAL A 379 -2.00 -18.84 9.86
N VAL A 380 -3.24 -18.85 9.36
CA VAL A 380 -4.40 -19.40 10.07
C VAL A 380 -4.87 -20.74 9.49
N HIS A 381 -4.43 -21.08 8.28
CA HIS A 381 -4.67 -22.40 7.70
C HIS A 381 -3.49 -22.80 6.80
N LEU A 382 -3.06 -24.05 6.91
CA LEU A 382 -2.09 -24.66 6.03
C LEU A 382 -2.48 -26.13 5.86
N GLY A 383 -2.92 -26.50 4.65
CA GLY A 383 -3.35 -27.88 4.37
C GLY A 383 -4.32 -28.01 3.21
N TYR A 384 -4.69 -29.24 2.88
CA TYR A 384 -5.64 -29.54 1.82
C TYR A 384 -7.07 -29.14 2.22
N SER A 385 -7.78 -28.42 1.35
CA SER A 385 -9.14 -27.91 1.59
C SER A 385 -10.04 -28.12 0.37
N GLY A 386 -10.52 -29.34 0.20
CA GLY A 386 -11.56 -29.70 -0.78
C GLY A 386 -11.26 -29.19 -2.20
N ALA A 387 -12.13 -28.32 -2.72
CA ALA A 387 -12.01 -27.79 -4.07
C ALA A 387 -10.82 -26.84 -4.26
N PHE A 388 -10.34 -26.18 -3.20
CA PHE A 388 -9.14 -25.33 -3.26
C PHE A 388 -7.85 -26.16 -3.40
N GLY A 389 -7.89 -27.46 -3.09
CA GLY A 389 -6.68 -28.28 -3.07
C GLY A 389 -5.79 -27.86 -1.90
N ASN A 390 -4.47 -27.85 -2.11
CA ASN A 390 -3.54 -27.32 -1.11
C ASN A 390 -3.76 -25.82 -0.96
N LEU A 391 -4.07 -25.39 0.25
CA LEU A 391 -4.46 -24.03 0.59
C LEU A 391 -3.58 -23.50 1.73
N ILE A 392 -3.19 -22.23 1.61
CA ILE A 392 -2.70 -21.40 2.72
C ILE A 392 -3.71 -20.26 2.91
N ILE A 393 -4.07 -19.97 4.16
CA ILE A 393 -4.81 -18.75 4.51
C ILE A 393 -3.96 -17.95 5.48
N ILE A 394 -3.76 -16.67 5.17
CA ILE A 394 -3.07 -15.72 6.04
C ILE A 394 -4.09 -14.69 6.51
N GLU A 395 -4.12 -14.45 7.81
CA GLU A 395 -4.90 -13.39 8.45
C GLU A 395 -4.00 -12.18 8.70
N HIS A 396 -4.49 -11.00 8.32
CA HIS A 396 -3.80 -9.74 8.45
C HIS A 396 -4.57 -8.85 9.44
N PRO A 397 -3.91 -7.85 10.07
CA PRO A 397 -4.58 -6.84 10.88
C PRO A 397 -5.77 -6.22 10.14
N GLY A 398 -6.81 -5.82 10.88
CA GLY A 398 -8.03 -5.27 10.32
C GLY A 398 -8.96 -6.31 9.68
N ASN A 399 -8.94 -7.58 10.12
CA ASN A 399 -9.81 -8.66 9.61
C ASN A 399 -9.70 -8.92 8.11
N TYR A 400 -8.54 -8.65 7.52
CA TYR A 400 -8.25 -9.04 6.16
C TYR A 400 -7.72 -10.46 6.12
N ARG A 401 -8.09 -11.22 5.10
CA ARG A 401 -7.53 -12.56 4.87
C ARG A 401 -7.18 -12.74 3.40
N THR A 402 -6.07 -13.41 3.17
CA THR A 402 -5.63 -13.80 1.83
C THR A 402 -5.59 -15.32 1.70
N TYR A 403 -6.10 -15.82 0.59
CA TYR A 403 -6.20 -17.25 0.30
C TYR A 403 -5.30 -17.58 -0.87
N TYR A 404 -4.50 -18.64 -0.74
CA TYR A 404 -3.56 -19.10 -1.76
C TYR A 404 -3.82 -20.57 -2.05
N ALA A 405 -4.56 -20.84 -3.13
CA ALA A 405 -5.09 -22.16 -3.45
C ALA A 405 -4.41 -22.82 -4.67
N HIS A 406 -4.73 -24.09 -4.87
CA HIS A 406 -4.22 -24.98 -5.91
C HIS A 406 -2.71 -25.23 -5.82
N LEU A 407 -2.07 -24.99 -4.68
CA LEU A 407 -0.63 -25.09 -4.50
C LEU A 407 -0.13 -26.52 -4.79
N SER A 408 1.10 -26.65 -5.27
CA SER A 408 1.76 -27.95 -5.44
C SER A 408 2.45 -28.42 -4.17
N GLY A 409 2.88 -27.48 -3.32
CA GLY A 409 3.52 -27.70 -2.03
C GLY A 409 3.59 -26.39 -1.25
N TYR A 410 4.00 -26.51 0.02
CA TYR A 410 4.18 -25.41 0.96
C TYR A 410 5.67 -25.13 1.15
N ASN A 411 6.01 -23.93 1.63
CA ASN A 411 7.32 -23.72 2.24
C ASN A 411 7.46 -24.66 3.44
N VAL A 412 8.59 -25.38 3.52
CA VAL A 412 8.84 -26.43 4.52
C VAL A 412 8.94 -25.89 5.95
N GLU A 413 9.29 -24.61 6.11
CA GLU A 413 9.40 -23.95 7.40
C GLU A 413 8.05 -23.41 7.89
N LEU A 414 7.05 -23.37 7.02
CA LEU A 414 5.76 -22.74 7.29
C LEU A 414 4.81 -23.66 8.06
N GLN A 415 4.23 -23.13 9.14
CA GLN A 415 3.28 -23.81 10.02
C GLN A 415 2.13 -22.88 10.38
N VAL A 416 0.99 -23.46 10.78
CA VAL A 416 -0.13 -22.69 11.32
C VAL A 416 0.32 -21.98 12.59
N GLY A 417 0.00 -20.70 12.69
CA GLY A 417 0.40 -19.83 13.78
C GLY A 417 1.69 -19.05 13.54
N ASN A 418 2.48 -19.39 12.52
CA ASN A 418 3.63 -18.57 12.15
C ASN A 418 3.19 -17.19 11.68
N GLU A 419 3.98 -16.19 12.06
CA GLU A 419 3.89 -14.88 11.48
C GLU A 419 4.68 -14.85 10.18
N VAL A 420 4.15 -14.14 9.19
CA VAL A 420 4.72 -14.01 7.86
C VAL A 420 4.81 -12.54 7.53
N ARG A 421 5.87 -12.14 6.84
CA ARG A 421 6.03 -10.79 6.33
C ARG A 421 5.60 -10.70 4.86
N ARG A 422 5.26 -9.48 4.41
CA ARG A 422 5.19 -9.16 2.98
C ARG A 422 6.43 -9.68 2.23
N GLY A 423 6.22 -10.31 1.08
CA GLY A 423 7.30 -10.84 0.25
C GLY A 423 7.88 -12.18 0.72
N LEU A 424 7.47 -12.73 1.86
CA LEU A 424 7.92 -14.06 2.30
C LEU A 424 7.38 -15.15 1.37
N GLU A 425 8.24 -16.07 0.90
CA GLU A 425 7.82 -17.24 0.14
C GLU A 425 7.03 -18.21 1.02
N ILE A 426 5.79 -18.51 0.63
CA ILE A 426 4.87 -19.33 1.42
C ILE A 426 4.59 -20.69 0.78
N GLY A 427 4.84 -20.84 -0.52
CA GLY A 427 4.64 -22.10 -1.23
C GLY A 427 4.80 -21.96 -2.74
N TYR A 428 4.27 -22.95 -3.47
CA TYR A 428 4.53 -23.06 -4.90
C TYR A 428 3.26 -23.32 -5.71
N VAL A 429 3.14 -22.65 -6.86
CA VAL A 429 2.03 -22.82 -7.80
C VAL A 429 1.85 -24.30 -8.17
N GLY A 430 0.60 -24.74 -8.27
CA GLY A 430 0.26 -26.11 -8.61
C GLY A 430 -1.03 -26.23 -9.38
N SER A 431 -1.64 -27.41 -9.30
CA SER A 431 -2.92 -27.73 -9.92
C SER A 431 -3.71 -28.73 -9.06
N THR A 432 -3.57 -28.62 -7.73
CA THR A 432 -4.27 -29.51 -6.78
C THR A 432 -5.73 -29.09 -6.59
N GLY A 433 -6.57 -29.99 -6.08
CA GLY A 433 -8.00 -29.73 -5.93
C GLY A 433 -8.71 -29.62 -7.29
N ARG A 434 -9.70 -28.73 -7.38
CA ARG A 434 -10.49 -28.54 -8.61
C ARG A 434 -9.84 -27.50 -9.50
N SER A 435 -8.77 -27.90 -10.19
CA SER A 435 -8.05 -27.08 -11.16
C SER A 435 -8.01 -27.76 -12.54
N THR A 436 -8.01 -26.95 -13.61
CA THR A 436 -7.87 -27.44 -15.00
C THR A 436 -6.43 -27.42 -15.51
N GLY A 437 -5.50 -26.84 -14.76
CA GLY A 437 -4.09 -26.73 -15.12
C GLY A 437 -3.34 -25.79 -14.17
N PRO A 438 -2.01 -25.70 -14.25
CA PRO A 438 -1.21 -24.92 -13.30
C PRO A 438 -1.62 -23.44 -13.23
N HIS A 439 -2.06 -23.01 -12.04
CA HIS A 439 -2.37 -21.62 -11.70
C HIS A 439 -2.42 -21.44 -10.18
N LEU A 440 -2.26 -20.20 -9.71
CA LEU A 440 -2.63 -19.80 -8.35
C LEU A 440 -4.05 -19.25 -8.38
N HIS A 441 -4.90 -19.75 -7.50
CA HIS A 441 -6.17 -19.10 -7.18
C HIS A 441 -5.97 -18.26 -5.92
N PHE A 442 -6.13 -16.94 -6.05
CA PHE A 442 -5.92 -15.98 -4.99
C PHE A 442 -7.23 -15.30 -4.61
N GLU A 443 -7.50 -15.17 -3.32
CA GLU A 443 -8.63 -14.38 -2.83
C GLU A 443 -8.17 -13.36 -1.81
N LEU A 444 -8.71 -12.14 -1.89
CA LEU A 444 -8.68 -11.16 -0.81
C LEU A 444 -10.06 -11.12 -0.15
N ARG A 445 -10.11 -11.19 1.17
CA ARG A 445 -11.35 -11.11 1.94
C ARG A 445 -11.24 -10.07 3.04
N LYS A 446 -12.35 -9.40 3.32
CA LYS A 446 -12.55 -8.49 4.46
C LYS A 446 -13.77 -8.96 5.24
N ASP A 447 -13.61 -9.17 6.55
CA ASP A 447 -14.68 -9.67 7.43
C ASP A 447 -15.31 -10.98 6.91
N GLY A 448 -14.48 -11.84 6.33
CA GLY A 448 -14.88 -13.14 5.75
C GLY A 448 -15.54 -13.06 4.37
N VAL A 449 -15.85 -11.86 3.87
CA VAL A 449 -16.46 -11.63 2.56
C VAL A 449 -15.38 -11.39 1.51
N TYR A 450 -15.54 -12.02 0.35
CA TYR A 450 -14.65 -11.79 -0.78
C TYR A 450 -14.70 -10.35 -1.27
N VAL A 451 -13.53 -9.79 -1.56
CA VAL A 451 -13.35 -8.45 -2.12
C VAL A 451 -12.72 -8.58 -3.50
N ASP A 452 -13.38 -8.00 -4.52
CA ASP A 452 -12.78 -7.83 -5.84
C ASP A 452 -11.84 -6.62 -5.83
N PRO A 453 -10.53 -6.80 -5.96
CA PRO A 453 -9.60 -5.69 -5.90
C PRO A 453 -9.53 -4.86 -7.18
N TYR A 454 -10.14 -5.32 -8.28
CA TYR A 454 -10.21 -4.57 -9.54
C TYR A 454 -11.56 -3.89 -9.74
N ALA A 455 -12.55 -4.11 -8.87
CA ALA A 455 -13.81 -3.39 -8.95
C ALA A 455 -13.60 -1.90 -8.66
N SER A 456 -14.14 -1.06 -9.53
CA SER A 456 -13.98 0.41 -9.45
C SER A 456 -14.62 1.03 -8.21
N LYS A 457 -15.59 0.34 -7.60
CA LYS A 457 -16.26 0.77 -6.36
C LYS A 457 -15.63 0.20 -5.09
N THR A 458 -14.63 -0.67 -5.21
CA THR A 458 -13.96 -1.23 -4.04
C THR A 458 -12.98 -0.20 -3.51
N GLN A 459 -13.36 0.44 -2.41
CA GLN A 459 -12.49 1.29 -1.61
C GLN A 459 -12.18 0.53 -0.33
N LEU A 460 -10.91 0.16 -0.15
CA LEU A 460 -10.43 -0.44 1.10
C LEU A 460 -9.52 0.57 1.80
N ASP A 461 -9.61 0.62 3.13
CA ASP A 461 -8.70 1.42 3.96
C ASP A 461 -7.22 1.06 3.72
N LEU A 462 -6.97 -0.20 3.32
CA LEU A 462 -5.63 -0.66 2.90
C LEU A 462 -5.02 0.15 1.76
N TRP A 463 -5.84 0.64 0.84
CA TRP A 463 -5.37 1.27 -0.42
C TRP A 463 -5.46 2.78 -0.40
N ASN A 464 -5.98 3.38 0.67
CA ASN A 464 -6.11 4.82 0.79
C ASN A 464 -5.32 5.31 2.00
N MET A 465 -4.91 6.57 1.96
CA MET A 465 -4.43 7.24 3.16
C MET A 465 -5.64 7.58 4.03
N ARG A 466 -5.52 7.42 5.35
CA ARG A 466 -6.53 7.94 6.29
C ARG A 466 -6.12 9.31 6.78
N ASP A 467 -7.08 10.09 7.30
CA ASP A 467 -6.81 11.40 7.92
C ASP A 467 -5.72 11.27 9.00
N SER A 468 -5.79 10.19 9.80
CA SER A 468 -4.81 9.86 10.84
C SER A 468 -3.41 9.49 10.34
N ASP A 469 -3.30 9.02 9.10
CA ASP A 469 -2.03 8.52 8.54
C ASP A 469 -1.20 9.67 7.94
N SER A 470 -1.84 10.81 7.62
CA SER A 470 -1.18 11.96 6.98
C SER A 470 -0.03 12.55 7.82
N GLY A 471 -0.20 12.59 9.16
CA GLY A 471 0.84 13.06 10.08
C GLY A 471 2.09 12.18 10.05
N LEU A 472 1.89 10.86 10.00
CA LEU A 472 2.99 9.91 9.86
C LEU A 472 3.71 10.11 8.53
N LEU A 473 2.98 10.26 7.43
CA LEU A 473 3.60 10.45 6.11
C LEU A 473 4.41 11.76 6.03
N THR A 474 3.86 12.88 6.50
CA THR A 474 4.59 14.17 6.48
C THR A 474 5.85 14.12 7.34
N ARG A 475 5.81 13.40 8.46
CA ARG A 475 6.98 13.09 9.30
C ARG A 475 8.01 12.26 8.53
N GLU A 476 7.62 11.13 7.93
CA GLU A 476 8.55 10.26 7.20
C GLU A 476 9.20 10.97 6.01
N ILE A 477 8.47 11.84 5.30
CA ILE A 477 9.01 12.66 4.21
C ILE A 477 10.17 13.54 4.70
N LEU A 478 10.03 14.17 5.88
CA LEU A 478 11.08 15.02 6.44
C LEU A 478 12.24 14.24 7.05
N LEU A 479 11.93 13.11 7.68
CA LEU A 479 12.92 12.32 8.40
C LEU A 479 13.80 11.49 7.45
N LEU A 480 13.18 10.85 6.47
CA LEU A 480 13.82 9.84 5.62
C LEU A 480 14.08 10.32 4.20
N GLY A 481 13.36 11.35 3.75
CA GLY A 481 13.52 11.92 2.42
C GLY A 481 14.83 12.66 2.27
N THR A 482 15.29 12.77 1.02
CA THR A 482 16.43 13.63 0.68
C THR A 482 16.13 15.06 1.13
N PRO A 483 17.03 15.71 1.90
CA PRO A 483 16.81 17.07 2.40
C PRO A 483 16.53 18.04 1.26
N VAL A 484 15.49 18.86 1.42
CA VAL A 484 15.18 19.92 0.46
C VAL A 484 16.22 21.03 0.60
N VAL A 485 17.06 21.20 -0.42
CA VAL A 485 18.02 22.31 -0.53
C VAL A 485 17.37 23.44 -1.34
N ASN A 486 17.54 24.67 -0.89
CA ASN A 486 17.00 25.87 -1.54
C ASN A 486 17.75 26.29 -2.81
#